data_AF-A0A6G0EI83-F1
#
_entry.id   AF-A0A6G0EI83-F1
#
_cell.length_a   1.000
_cell.length_b   1.000
_cell.length_c   1.000
_cell.angle_alpha   90.00
_cell.angle_beta   90.00
_cell.angle_gamma   90.00
#
_symmetry.space_group_name_H-M   'P 1'
#
loop_
_entity.id
_entity.type
_entity.pdbx_description
1 polymer ?
#
loop_
_entity_poly.entity_id
_entity_poly.type
_entity_poly.pdbx_seq_one_letter_code
_entity_poly.pdbx_strand_id
1 'polypeptide(L)'
;MSDSASIREDSVLDCDDCLSPAEAFAIVADETRLTILEALWESPDRPVPFSELRRRVGVDDSARFNYHLGKLRGQFVHKTEEGYDFRHAGEKVVRAVLAGTFNEDPVLPAFPAPGSCVSCGGPLEADYGDEKLTIACADADCGRVHAHEEFPPGGLQNRSTDALLSAFDQRVRHLHCLAADGVCPECGGTTSTELSRDTDPFELDVVVNHRCAQCAYEAVSPVGLVLLDESTVLGFLSSRGDDVCGTPFWRFSWVVGDEALTIVDDDPWRISVRIEHESDALVVELDETLACIDSRVEHLGEIA
;
A
#
# COMPACT_ATOMS: atom_id res chain seq x y z
N MET A 1 3.42 45.18 13.93
CA MET A 1 4.00 43.93 14.45
C MET A 1 2.88 43.25 15.18
N SER A 2 2.16 42.39 14.46
CA SER A 2 0.97 41.70 14.95
C SER A 2 1.44 40.32 15.40
N ASP A 3 1.42 40.08 16.70
CA ASP A 3 1.52 38.75 17.28
C ASP A 3 0.27 37.97 16.88
N SER A 4 0.37 37.19 15.82
CA SER A 4 -0.56 36.10 15.56
C SER A 4 -0.14 34.93 16.44
N ALA A 5 -0.64 34.92 17.67
CA ALA A 5 -0.67 33.72 18.49
C ALA A 5 -1.49 32.68 17.71
N SER A 6 -0.80 31.72 17.09
CA SER A 6 -1.43 30.53 16.54
C SER A 6 -2.09 29.80 17.69
N ILE A 7 -3.42 29.83 17.73
CA ILE A 7 -4.21 28.91 18.51
C ILE A 7 -3.90 27.54 17.90
N ARG A 8 -2.92 26.83 18.47
CA ARG A 8 -2.83 25.37 18.28
C ARG A 8 -4.08 24.85 18.96
N GLU A 9 -5.08 24.51 18.17
CA GLU A 9 -6.21 23.73 18.65
C GLU A 9 -5.63 22.51 19.37
N ASP A 10 -6.07 22.27 20.61
CA ASP A 10 -5.65 21.11 21.40
C ASP A 10 -5.87 19.87 20.54
N SER A 11 -4.76 19.29 20.08
CA SER A 11 -4.83 18.09 19.26
C SER A 11 -5.40 16.99 20.14
N VAL A 12 -6.32 16.18 19.64
CA VAL A 12 -6.78 14.97 20.36
C VAL A 12 -5.62 13.98 20.62
N LEU A 13 -4.47 14.21 19.98
CA LEU A 13 -3.23 13.47 20.18
C LEU A 13 -2.32 14.06 21.28
N ASP A 14 -2.60 15.26 21.79
CA ASP A 14 -1.85 15.84 22.90
C ASP A 14 -2.19 15.08 24.20
N CYS A 15 -1.16 14.48 24.80
CA CYS A 15 -1.28 13.59 25.96
C CYS A 15 -0.12 13.85 26.92
N ASP A 16 -0.44 14.40 28.09
CA ASP A 16 0.55 14.83 29.09
C ASP A 16 1.32 13.65 29.74
N ASP A 17 0.71 12.46 29.78
CA ASP A 17 1.31 11.25 30.35
C ASP A 17 1.87 10.29 29.28
N CYS A 18 1.87 10.69 28.01
CA CYS A 18 2.36 9.85 26.92
C CYS A 18 3.89 9.94 26.80
N LEU A 19 4.51 8.82 26.43
CA LEU A 19 5.92 8.83 26.06
C LEU A 19 6.13 9.72 24.84
N SER A 20 7.19 10.53 24.87
CA SER A 20 7.67 11.15 23.64
C SER A 20 8.11 10.06 22.64
N PRO A 21 8.10 10.34 21.32
CA PRO A 21 8.56 9.39 20.32
C PRO A 21 9.98 8.87 20.61
N ALA A 22 10.90 9.75 21.02
CA ALA A 22 12.26 9.37 21.35
C ALA A 22 12.34 8.40 22.55
N GLU A 23 11.52 8.60 23.58
CA GLU A 23 11.45 7.68 24.73
C GLU A 23 10.84 6.34 24.34
N ALA A 24 9.79 6.34 23.49
CA ALA A 24 9.20 5.12 22.97
C ALA A 24 10.21 4.29 22.17
N PHE A 25 10.94 4.91 21.23
CA PHE A 25 12.00 4.25 20.46
C PHE A 25 13.16 3.79 21.36
N ALA A 26 13.59 4.59 22.33
CA ALA A 26 14.62 4.18 23.29
C ALA A 26 14.18 2.99 24.16
N ILE A 27 12.87 2.78 24.34
CA ILE A 27 12.36 1.59 25.01
C ILE A 27 12.47 0.34 24.14
N VAL A 28 12.20 0.43 22.84
CA VAL A 28 12.22 -0.76 21.98
C VAL A 28 13.57 -1.03 21.32
N ALA A 29 14.49 -0.06 21.29
CA ALA A 29 15.85 -0.22 20.74
C ALA A 29 16.80 -1.10 21.59
N ASP A 30 16.27 -1.99 22.43
CA ASP A 30 17.04 -2.92 23.27
C ASP A 30 16.66 -4.35 22.92
N GLU A 31 17.68 -5.13 22.59
CA GLU A 31 17.55 -6.51 22.10
C GLU A 31 16.69 -7.38 23.03
N THR A 32 16.93 -7.33 24.34
CA THR A 32 16.14 -8.13 25.30
C THR A 32 14.66 -7.73 25.29
N ARG A 33 14.35 -6.45 25.10
CA ARG A 33 12.97 -5.97 25.00
C ARG A 33 12.31 -6.37 23.69
N LEU A 34 13.01 -6.38 22.56
CA LEU A 34 12.49 -6.94 21.31
C LEU A 34 12.23 -8.44 21.43
N THR A 35 13.16 -9.21 22.00
CA THR A 35 12.97 -10.66 22.24
C THR A 35 11.77 -10.93 23.15
N ILE A 36 11.48 -10.06 24.13
CA ILE A 36 10.26 -10.16 24.94
C ILE A 36 8.99 -9.99 24.09
N LEU A 37 8.96 -9.00 23.19
CA LEU A 37 7.82 -8.77 22.30
C LEU A 37 7.67 -9.93 21.30
N GLU A 38 8.74 -10.43 20.72
CA GLU A 38 8.73 -11.60 19.83
C GLU A 38 8.22 -12.85 20.56
N ALA A 39 8.72 -13.13 21.77
CA ALA A 39 8.24 -14.26 22.57
C ALA A 39 6.76 -14.14 22.95
N LEU A 40 6.24 -12.93 23.17
CA LEU A 40 4.81 -12.69 23.34
C LEU A 40 4.04 -12.99 22.04
N TRP A 41 4.55 -12.58 20.88
CA TRP A 41 3.92 -12.82 19.58
C TRP A 41 3.85 -14.30 19.22
N GLU A 42 4.92 -15.05 19.44
CA GLU A 42 5.03 -16.48 19.17
C GLU A 42 4.28 -17.36 20.18
N SER A 43 3.75 -16.76 21.25
CA SER A 43 2.99 -17.51 22.25
C SER A 43 1.60 -17.86 21.71
N PRO A 44 1.24 -19.16 21.66
CA PRO A 44 -0.04 -19.61 21.09
C PRO A 44 -1.23 -19.15 21.93
N ASP A 45 -1.02 -19.03 23.24
CA ASP A 45 -2.00 -18.57 24.21
C ASP A 45 -1.51 -17.27 24.85
N ARG A 46 -2.39 -16.27 24.93
CA ARG A 46 -2.18 -15.01 25.62
C ARG A 46 -3.39 -14.72 26.52
N PRO A 47 -3.21 -14.12 27.72
CA PRO A 47 -1.96 -13.57 28.28
C PRO A 47 -0.91 -14.63 28.71
N VAL A 48 0.38 -14.29 28.65
CA VAL A 48 1.48 -15.22 28.97
C VAL A 48 1.98 -15.03 30.41
N PRO A 49 2.00 -16.07 31.26
CA PRO A 49 2.53 -15.96 32.63
C PRO A 49 4.00 -15.54 32.67
N PHE A 50 4.42 -14.83 33.73
CA PHE A 50 5.80 -14.33 33.89
C PHE A 50 6.87 -15.41 33.69
N SER A 51 6.70 -16.55 34.37
CA SER A 51 7.68 -17.66 34.32
C SER A 51 7.77 -18.28 32.94
N GLU A 52 6.64 -18.35 32.22
CA GLU A 52 6.57 -18.86 30.85
C GLU A 52 7.27 -17.91 29.89
N LEU A 53 6.94 -16.62 29.96
CA LEU A 53 7.54 -15.61 29.10
C LEU A 53 9.05 -15.52 29.33
N ARG A 54 9.51 -15.50 30.59
CA ARG A 54 10.94 -15.54 30.91
C ARG A 54 11.64 -16.77 30.35
N ARG A 55 10.99 -17.94 30.45
CA ARG A 55 11.54 -19.20 29.93
C ARG A 55 11.72 -19.14 28.42
N ARG A 56 10.76 -18.57 27.69
CA ARG A 56 10.82 -18.40 26.23
C ARG A 56 11.91 -17.44 25.79
N VAL A 57 12.07 -16.32 26.51
CA VAL A 57 13.11 -15.31 26.22
C VAL A 57 14.52 -15.82 26.58
N GLY A 58 14.63 -16.85 27.43
CA GLY A 58 15.93 -17.47 27.75
C GLY A 58 16.82 -16.64 28.69
N VAL A 59 16.26 -15.72 29.46
CA VAL A 59 17.02 -14.87 30.40
C VAL A 59 17.11 -15.56 31.77
N ASP A 60 18.31 -15.95 32.16
CA ASP A 60 18.59 -16.62 33.44
C ASP A 60 18.42 -15.71 34.66
N ASP A 61 18.65 -14.41 34.53
CA ASP A 61 18.47 -13.46 35.62
C ASP A 61 17.02 -12.95 35.67
N SER A 62 16.26 -13.41 36.67
CA SER A 62 14.87 -13.00 36.89
C SER A 62 14.73 -11.49 37.18
N ALA A 63 15.69 -10.88 37.88
CA ALA A 63 15.65 -9.45 38.19
C ALA A 63 15.90 -8.62 36.93
N ARG A 64 16.87 -9.03 36.10
CA ARG A 64 17.11 -8.41 34.79
C ARG A 64 15.90 -8.55 33.87
N PHE A 65 15.32 -9.74 33.74
CA PHE A 65 14.12 -9.94 32.93
C PHE A 65 12.96 -9.06 33.40
N ASN A 66 12.69 -9.02 34.72
CA ASN A 66 11.65 -8.17 35.29
C ASN A 66 11.91 -6.67 35.05
N TYR A 67 13.17 -6.24 35.01
CA TYR A 67 13.53 -4.87 34.63
C TYR A 67 13.14 -4.56 33.17
N HIS A 68 13.54 -5.39 32.20
CA HIS A 68 13.22 -5.15 30.79
C HIS A 68 11.71 -5.24 30.52
N LEU A 69 11.02 -6.25 31.08
CA LEU A 69 9.57 -6.35 31.01
C LEU A 69 8.88 -5.15 31.69
N GLY A 70 9.44 -4.69 32.81
CA GLY A 70 9.02 -3.48 33.51
C GLY A 70 9.02 -2.24 32.64
N LYS A 71 10.03 -2.08 31.76
CA LYS A 71 10.14 -0.95 30.84
C LYS A 71 9.15 -1.00 29.68
N LEU A 72 8.72 -2.19 29.27
CA LEU A 72 7.70 -2.37 28.22
C LEU A 72 6.27 -2.15 28.73
N ARG A 73 6.05 -2.35 30.04
CA ARG A 73 4.73 -2.22 30.67
C ARG A 73 4.22 -0.79 30.58
N GLY A 74 2.91 -0.66 30.34
CA GLY A 74 2.23 0.61 30.15
C GLY A 74 1.91 0.82 28.67
N GLN A 75 2.93 1.16 27.89
CA GLN A 75 2.79 1.52 26.47
C GLN A 75 2.76 0.32 25.52
N PHE A 76 3.66 -0.66 25.68
CA PHE A 76 3.83 -1.76 24.73
C PHE A 76 3.20 -3.05 25.19
N VAL A 77 3.20 -3.29 26.50
CA VAL A 77 2.67 -4.48 27.15
C VAL A 77 1.78 -4.07 28.31
N HIS A 78 0.72 -4.84 28.57
CA HIS A 78 -0.07 -4.72 29.78
C HIS A 78 -0.05 -6.01 30.59
N LYS A 79 -0.24 -5.89 31.90
CA LYS A 79 -0.26 -7.00 32.84
C LYS A 79 -1.72 -7.27 33.24
N THR A 80 -2.15 -8.52 33.11
CA THR A 80 -3.45 -9.02 33.59
C THR A 80 -3.25 -9.87 34.86
N GLU A 81 -4.34 -10.43 35.39
CA GLU A 81 -4.25 -11.40 36.49
C GLU A 81 -3.55 -12.71 36.06
N GLU A 82 -3.71 -13.09 34.78
CA GLU A 82 -3.22 -14.36 34.22
C GLU A 82 -1.81 -14.24 33.60
N GLY A 83 -1.37 -13.04 33.22
CA GLY A 83 -0.07 -12.87 32.57
C GLY A 83 0.17 -11.50 31.95
N TYR A 84 0.91 -11.49 30.84
CA TYR A 84 1.26 -10.31 30.06
C TYR A 84 0.72 -10.46 28.64
N ASP A 85 0.19 -9.38 28.09
CA ASP A 85 -0.30 -9.32 26.71
C ASP A 85 0.02 -7.95 26.09
N PHE A 86 -0.04 -7.86 24.77
CA PHE A 86 0.29 -6.65 24.04
C PHE A 86 -0.66 -5.49 24.35
N ARG A 87 -0.12 -4.29 24.23
CA ARG A 87 -0.87 -3.12 23.80
C ARG A 87 -0.68 -2.96 22.29
N HIS A 88 -1.55 -2.20 21.64
CA HIS A 88 -1.47 -1.98 20.19
C HIS A 88 -0.08 -1.50 19.73
N ALA A 89 0.58 -0.61 20.49
CA ALA A 89 1.93 -0.14 20.17
C ALA A 89 2.96 -1.27 20.15
N GLY A 90 2.88 -2.23 21.09
CA GLY A 90 3.76 -3.40 21.09
C GLY A 90 3.51 -4.32 19.89
N GLU A 91 2.26 -4.50 19.48
CA GLU A 91 1.94 -5.25 18.26
C GLU A 91 2.50 -4.57 17.01
N LYS A 92 2.37 -3.24 16.90
CA LYS A 92 2.88 -2.48 15.75
C LYS A 92 4.40 -2.61 15.63
N VAL A 93 5.14 -2.56 16.74
CA VAL A 93 6.60 -2.77 16.76
C VAL A 93 6.95 -4.17 16.24
N VAL A 94 6.35 -5.22 16.81
CA VAL A 94 6.69 -6.60 16.42
C VAL A 94 6.30 -6.89 14.97
N ARG A 95 5.15 -6.37 14.51
CA ARG A 95 4.71 -6.54 13.11
C ARG A 95 5.65 -5.86 12.12
N ALA A 96 6.19 -4.69 12.47
CA ALA A 96 7.13 -3.99 11.61
C ALA A 96 8.47 -4.74 11.49
N VAL A 97 8.97 -5.31 12.60
CA VAL A 97 10.14 -6.19 12.59
C VAL A 97 9.89 -7.44 11.74
N LEU A 98 8.74 -8.11 11.93
CA LEU A 98 8.37 -9.30 11.15
C LEU A 98 8.12 -9.00 9.67
N ALA A 99 7.68 -7.80 9.34
CA ALA A 99 7.53 -7.33 7.97
C ALA A 99 8.89 -7.05 7.30
N GLY A 100 9.99 -6.98 8.07
CA GLY A 100 11.34 -6.72 7.58
C GLY A 100 11.64 -5.25 7.28
N THR A 101 10.68 -4.34 7.45
CA THR A 101 10.77 -2.90 7.11
C THR A 101 11.92 -2.15 7.80
N PHE A 102 12.52 -2.71 8.85
CA PHE A 102 13.64 -2.07 9.56
C PHE A 102 14.94 -2.87 9.52
N ASN A 103 14.91 -4.11 9.07
CA ASN A 103 15.99 -5.09 9.30
C ASN A 103 16.32 -5.96 8.10
N GLU A 104 15.55 -5.87 7.01
CA GLU A 104 15.79 -6.63 5.79
C GLU A 104 15.94 -5.66 4.61
N ASP A 105 16.84 -5.99 3.68
CA ASP A 105 17.03 -5.29 2.41
C ASP A 105 17.22 -6.33 1.30
N PRO A 106 16.16 -7.12 0.98
CA PRO A 106 16.28 -8.14 -0.03
C PRO A 106 16.28 -7.53 -1.43
N VAL A 107 17.08 -8.11 -2.32
CA VAL A 107 17.09 -7.78 -3.75
C VAL A 107 16.78 -9.05 -4.52
N LEU A 108 15.78 -9.00 -5.40
CA LEU A 108 15.47 -10.08 -6.32
C LEU A 108 15.91 -9.68 -7.73
N PRO A 109 16.69 -10.52 -8.43
CA PRO A 109 16.95 -10.29 -9.85
C PRO A 109 15.64 -10.37 -10.64
N ALA A 110 15.61 -9.71 -11.79
CA ALA A 110 14.44 -9.70 -12.66
C ALA A 110 13.92 -11.11 -12.97
N PHE A 111 12.61 -11.28 -12.93
CA PHE A 111 11.90 -12.51 -13.25
C PHE A 111 10.66 -12.23 -14.10
N PRO A 112 10.15 -13.21 -14.88
CA PRO A 112 9.02 -12.96 -15.78
C PRO A 112 7.75 -12.50 -15.06
N ALA A 113 7.08 -11.49 -15.61
CA ALA A 113 5.76 -11.03 -15.20
C ALA A 113 4.72 -11.32 -16.28
N PRO A 114 3.44 -11.57 -15.93
CA PRO A 114 2.41 -11.86 -16.90
C PRO A 114 1.98 -10.58 -17.64
N GLY A 115 1.73 -10.71 -18.94
CA GLY A 115 1.27 -9.61 -19.80
C GLY A 115 2.30 -9.23 -20.85
N SER A 116 1.99 -8.15 -21.56
CA SER A 116 2.84 -7.58 -22.60
C SER A 116 2.90 -6.08 -22.42
N CYS A 117 4.01 -5.47 -22.83
CA CYS A 117 4.18 -4.03 -22.76
C CYS A 117 3.15 -3.32 -23.64
N VAL A 118 2.48 -2.30 -23.09
CA VAL A 118 1.47 -1.51 -23.83
C VAL A 118 2.10 -0.64 -24.91
N SER A 119 3.41 -0.38 -24.84
CA SER A 119 4.11 0.46 -25.81
C SER A 119 4.69 -0.33 -26.99
N CYS A 120 5.35 -1.47 -26.73
CA CYS A 120 6.05 -2.23 -27.78
C CYS A 120 5.54 -3.68 -27.98
N GLY A 121 4.62 -4.16 -27.14
CA GLY A 121 4.15 -5.55 -27.15
C GLY A 121 5.16 -6.58 -26.63
N GLY A 122 6.33 -6.14 -26.17
CA GLY A 122 7.38 -6.99 -25.61
C GLY A 122 6.98 -7.65 -24.28
N PRO A 123 7.77 -8.63 -23.80
CA PRO A 123 7.53 -9.28 -22.52
C PRO A 123 7.73 -8.32 -21.34
N LEU A 124 7.01 -8.58 -20.25
CA LEU A 124 7.18 -7.87 -18.97
C LEU A 124 8.05 -8.69 -18.02
N GLU A 125 8.82 -7.99 -17.21
CA GLU A 125 9.55 -8.56 -16.08
C GLU A 125 9.24 -7.79 -14.80
N ALA A 126 9.45 -8.48 -13.69
CA ALA A 126 9.35 -7.95 -12.35
C ALA A 126 10.72 -8.02 -11.67
N ASP A 127 11.10 -6.95 -10.99
CA ASP A 127 12.27 -6.92 -10.12
C ASP A 127 11.89 -6.35 -8.74
N TYR A 128 12.75 -6.59 -7.77
CA TYR A 128 12.56 -6.09 -6.41
C TYR A 128 13.86 -5.53 -5.85
N GLY A 129 13.80 -4.28 -5.38
CA GLY A 129 14.90 -3.57 -4.73
C GLY A 129 14.38 -2.28 -4.12
N ASP A 130 15.13 -1.72 -3.17
CA ASP A 130 14.74 -0.49 -2.44
C ASP A 130 13.32 -0.58 -1.84
N GLU A 131 12.94 -1.76 -1.36
CA GLU A 131 11.61 -2.11 -0.83
C GLU A 131 10.44 -1.94 -1.81
N LYS A 132 10.73 -1.83 -3.10
CA LYS A 132 9.75 -1.67 -4.17
C LYS A 132 9.74 -2.88 -5.10
N LEU A 133 8.55 -3.22 -5.58
CA LEU A 133 8.37 -4.15 -6.68
C LEU A 133 8.00 -3.36 -7.92
N THR A 134 8.80 -3.53 -8.98
CA THR A 134 8.60 -2.86 -10.26
C THR A 134 8.19 -3.89 -11.31
N ILE A 135 7.19 -3.58 -12.12
CA ILE A 135 6.85 -4.32 -13.35
C ILE A 135 7.19 -3.42 -14.52
N ALA A 136 8.10 -3.84 -15.39
CA ALA A 136 8.56 -3.06 -16.53
C ALA A 136 8.74 -3.91 -17.79
N CYS A 137 8.87 -3.26 -18.94
CA CYS A 137 9.23 -3.93 -20.17
C CYS A 137 10.68 -4.44 -20.13
N ALA A 138 10.89 -5.72 -20.44
CA ALA A 138 12.21 -6.34 -20.45
C ALA A 138 13.09 -5.93 -21.66
N ASP A 139 12.51 -5.19 -22.62
CA ASP A 139 13.28 -4.61 -23.72
C ASP A 139 13.99 -3.35 -23.23
N ALA A 140 15.33 -3.37 -23.26
CA ALA A 140 16.17 -2.27 -22.78
C ALA A 140 15.98 -0.96 -23.57
N ASP A 141 15.53 -1.02 -24.82
CA ASP A 141 15.24 0.18 -25.61
C ASP A 141 13.85 0.77 -25.28
N CYS A 142 12.98 -0.02 -24.63
CA CYS A 142 11.64 0.39 -24.20
C CYS A 142 11.61 0.77 -22.71
N GLY A 143 11.95 -0.17 -21.82
CA GLY A 143 12.03 0.05 -20.36
C GLY A 143 10.76 0.53 -19.66
N ARG A 144 9.63 0.68 -20.38
CA ARG A 144 8.40 1.30 -19.85
C ARG A 144 7.93 0.62 -18.58
N VAL A 145 7.66 1.42 -17.55
CA VAL A 145 7.16 0.97 -16.24
C VAL A 145 5.64 0.84 -16.30
N HIS A 146 5.13 -0.31 -15.86
CA HIS A 146 3.71 -0.64 -15.77
C HIS A 146 3.19 -0.60 -14.33
N ALA A 147 4.07 -0.84 -13.36
CA ALA A 147 3.77 -0.77 -11.93
C ALA A 147 5.06 -0.48 -11.17
N HIS A 148 5.00 0.35 -10.12
CA HIS A 148 6.14 0.65 -9.28
C HIS A 148 5.65 1.07 -7.89
N GLU A 149 5.69 0.14 -6.94
CA GLU A 149 5.00 0.32 -5.66
C GLU A 149 5.79 -0.28 -4.49
N GLU A 150 5.63 0.34 -3.32
CA GLU A 150 6.20 -0.16 -2.07
C GLU A 150 5.58 -1.52 -1.69
N PHE A 151 6.45 -2.49 -1.45
CA PHE A 151 6.04 -3.84 -1.10
C PHE A 151 6.94 -4.37 0.02
N PRO A 152 6.44 -4.43 1.28
CA PRO A 152 7.26 -4.81 2.42
C PRO A 152 7.94 -6.19 2.25
N PRO A 153 9.17 -6.40 2.75
CA PRO A 153 9.91 -7.66 2.62
C PRO A 153 9.16 -8.91 3.08
N GLY A 154 8.30 -8.80 4.10
CA GLY A 154 7.43 -9.88 4.56
C GLY A 154 6.46 -10.39 3.48
N GLY A 155 6.18 -9.57 2.47
CA GLY A 155 5.44 -9.93 1.26
C GLY A 155 6.20 -10.88 0.33
N LEU A 156 7.52 -11.03 0.47
CA LEU A 156 8.33 -11.94 -0.35
C LEU A 156 8.38 -13.37 0.20
N GLN A 157 8.18 -13.53 1.50
CA GLN A 157 8.42 -14.80 2.18
C GLN A 157 7.44 -15.90 1.74
N ASN A 158 7.98 -17.11 1.50
CA ASN A 158 7.23 -18.33 1.22
C ASN A 158 6.25 -18.25 0.03
N ARG A 159 6.56 -17.44 -0.99
CA ARG A 159 5.76 -17.31 -2.21
C ARG A 159 6.52 -17.80 -3.45
N SER A 160 5.80 -18.41 -4.38
CA SER A 160 6.26 -18.47 -5.78
C SER A 160 6.19 -17.08 -6.40
N THR A 161 6.85 -16.87 -7.55
CA THR A 161 6.76 -15.62 -8.31
C THR A 161 5.31 -15.26 -8.64
N ASP A 162 4.48 -16.22 -9.04
CA ASP A 162 3.06 -15.96 -9.35
C ASP A 162 2.26 -15.54 -8.10
N ALA A 163 2.50 -16.20 -6.97
CA ALA A 163 1.84 -15.85 -5.71
C ALA A 163 2.30 -14.50 -5.17
N LEU A 164 3.57 -14.13 -5.42
CA LEU A 164 4.11 -12.82 -5.11
C LEU A 164 3.43 -11.73 -5.95
N LEU A 165 3.37 -11.90 -7.27
CA LEU A 165 2.73 -10.94 -8.17
C LEU A 165 1.24 -10.78 -7.89
N SER A 166 0.54 -11.88 -7.56
CA SER A 166 -0.87 -11.81 -7.13
C SER A 166 -1.02 -11.05 -5.80
N ALA A 167 -0.14 -11.27 -4.82
CA ALA A 167 -0.18 -10.52 -3.56
C ALA A 167 0.14 -9.03 -3.76
N PHE A 168 1.06 -8.72 -4.66
CA PHE A 168 1.41 -7.36 -5.06
C PHE A 168 0.21 -6.65 -5.72
N ASP A 169 -0.38 -7.24 -6.76
CA ASP A 169 -1.58 -6.73 -7.43
C ASP A 169 -2.69 -6.38 -6.44
N GLN A 170 -3.02 -7.33 -5.56
CA GLN A 170 -4.08 -7.14 -4.57
C GLN A 170 -3.73 -6.03 -3.57
N ARG A 171 -2.48 -5.96 -3.08
CA ARG A 171 -2.07 -4.89 -2.17
C ARG A 171 -2.21 -3.53 -2.83
N VAL A 172 -1.65 -3.34 -4.03
CA VAL A 172 -1.66 -2.05 -4.74
C VAL A 172 -3.10 -1.56 -4.93
N ARG A 173 -3.98 -2.41 -5.48
CA ARG A 173 -5.40 -2.07 -5.69
C ARG A 173 -6.05 -1.54 -4.41
N HIS A 174 -5.96 -2.30 -3.31
CA HIS A 174 -6.69 -1.95 -2.09
C HIS A 174 -6.10 -0.75 -1.35
N LEU A 175 -4.78 -0.50 -1.44
CA LEU A 175 -4.18 0.71 -0.87
C LEU A 175 -4.59 1.96 -1.64
N HIS A 176 -4.60 1.88 -2.98
CA HIS A 176 -5.05 2.98 -3.83
C HIS A 176 -6.54 3.24 -3.68
N CYS A 177 -7.40 2.21 -3.58
CA CYS A 177 -8.82 2.38 -3.26
C CYS A 177 -9.01 3.14 -1.94
N LEU A 178 -8.31 2.73 -0.88
CA LEU A 178 -8.42 3.39 0.42
C LEU A 178 -7.97 4.85 0.37
N ALA A 179 -6.89 5.13 -0.39
CA ALA A 179 -6.38 6.48 -0.60
C ALA A 179 -7.34 7.34 -1.44
N ALA A 180 -7.97 6.78 -2.46
CA ALA A 180 -9.01 7.43 -3.27
C ALA A 180 -10.26 7.76 -2.44
N ASP A 181 -10.62 6.90 -1.48
CA ASP A 181 -11.72 7.12 -0.51
C ASP A 181 -11.41 8.20 0.56
N GLY A 182 -10.25 8.86 0.48
CA GLY A 182 -9.87 9.91 1.41
C GLY A 182 -9.21 9.40 2.70
N VAL A 183 -8.77 8.14 2.75
CA VAL A 183 -8.14 7.52 3.92
C VAL A 183 -6.72 7.05 3.62
N CYS A 184 -5.74 7.55 4.39
CA CYS A 184 -4.34 7.17 4.23
C CYS A 184 -4.10 5.72 4.68
N PRO A 185 -3.51 4.86 3.83
CA PRO A 185 -3.22 3.48 4.20
C PRO A 185 -2.17 3.32 5.30
N GLU A 186 -1.27 4.29 5.47
CA GLU A 186 -0.19 4.23 6.45
C GLU A 186 -0.62 4.70 7.86
N CYS A 187 -1.38 5.79 7.94
CA CYS A 187 -1.72 6.42 9.23
C CYS A 187 -3.22 6.60 9.50
N GLY A 188 -4.10 6.31 8.53
CA GLY A 188 -5.55 6.55 8.64
C GLY A 188 -5.96 8.03 8.61
N GLY A 189 -5.02 8.94 8.34
CA GLY A 189 -5.31 10.36 8.16
C GLY A 189 -6.01 10.65 6.82
N THR A 190 -6.50 11.87 6.64
CA THR A 190 -7.16 12.30 5.40
C THR A 190 -6.17 12.41 4.24
N THR A 191 -6.55 11.82 3.10
CA THR A 191 -5.87 12.00 1.80
C THR A 191 -6.63 12.99 0.91
N SER A 192 -5.89 13.71 0.07
CA SER A 192 -6.41 14.47 -1.06
C SER A 192 -5.96 13.82 -2.37
N THR A 193 -6.77 13.94 -3.41
CA THR A 193 -6.50 13.41 -4.75
C THR A 193 -6.30 14.56 -5.71
N GLU A 194 -5.23 14.51 -6.50
CA GLU A 194 -4.91 15.49 -7.53
C GLU A 194 -4.47 14.77 -8.82
N LEU A 195 -4.84 15.33 -9.96
CA LEU A 195 -4.34 14.90 -11.27
C LEU A 195 -3.10 15.72 -11.63
N SER A 196 -2.03 15.04 -12.06
CA SER A 196 -0.72 15.64 -12.31
C SER A 196 -0.16 15.22 -13.67
N ARG A 197 0.61 16.13 -14.28
CA ARG A 197 1.46 15.86 -15.45
C ARG A 197 2.89 15.45 -15.05
N ASP A 198 3.20 15.44 -13.77
CA ASP A 198 4.44 14.84 -13.25
C ASP A 198 4.21 13.33 -13.15
N THR A 199 4.62 12.61 -14.20
CA THR A 199 4.21 11.22 -14.45
C THR A 199 5.33 10.20 -14.25
N ASP A 200 6.43 10.60 -13.61
CA ASP A 200 7.49 9.67 -13.21
C ASP A 200 6.94 8.64 -12.19
N PRO A 201 7.22 7.32 -12.33
CA PRO A 201 8.05 6.67 -13.36
C PRO A 201 7.28 6.11 -14.56
N PHE A 202 5.98 6.39 -14.70
CA PHE A 202 5.09 5.74 -15.68
C PHE A 202 5.14 6.33 -17.10
N GLU A 203 5.68 7.54 -17.28
CA GLU A 203 5.74 8.26 -18.57
C GLU A 203 4.37 8.37 -19.27
N LEU A 204 3.32 8.59 -18.48
CA LEU A 204 1.94 8.79 -18.96
C LEU A 204 1.65 10.28 -19.25
N ASP A 205 0.53 10.55 -19.91
CA ASP A 205 0.05 11.93 -20.14
C ASP A 205 -0.45 12.61 -18.85
N VAL A 206 -1.03 11.80 -17.95
CA VAL A 206 -1.57 12.23 -16.66
C VAL A 206 -1.58 11.06 -15.67
N VAL A 207 -1.27 11.35 -14.40
CA VAL A 207 -1.33 10.41 -13.29
C VAL A 207 -2.21 10.95 -12.17
N VAL A 208 -2.68 10.05 -11.32
CA VAL A 208 -3.34 10.35 -10.06
C VAL A 208 -2.29 10.39 -8.96
N ASN A 209 -2.37 11.40 -8.09
CA ASN A 209 -1.57 11.50 -6.88
C ASN A 209 -2.49 11.61 -5.66
N HIS A 210 -2.41 10.61 -4.79
CA HIS A 210 -3.03 10.66 -3.47
C HIS A 210 -2.01 11.08 -2.41
N ARG A 211 -2.29 12.17 -1.69
CA ARG A 211 -1.37 12.70 -0.67
C ARG A 211 -2.03 12.81 0.69
N CYS A 212 -1.38 12.26 1.72
CA CYS A 212 -1.85 12.38 3.10
C CYS A 212 -1.40 13.70 3.74
N ALA A 213 -2.33 14.43 4.36
CA ALA A 213 -2.03 15.67 5.07
C ALA A 213 -1.23 15.45 6.39
N GLN A 214 -1.22 14.22 6.93
CA GLN A 214 -0.67 13.91 8.25
C GLN A 214 0.74 13.33 8.18
N CYS A 215 0.94 12.24 7.42
CA CYS A 215 2.23 11.56 7.32
C CYS A 215 2.97 11.84 6.01
N ALA A 216 2.40 12.66 5.11
CA ALA A 216 2.93 12.91 3.77
C ALA A 216 3.11 11.66 2.90
N TYR A 217 2.42 10.56 3.22
CA TYR A 217 2.30 9.40 2.33
C TYR A 217 1.79 9.87 0.96
N GLU A 218 2.39 9.32 -0.09
CA GLU A 218 2.12 9.62 -1.48
C GLU A 218 1.90 8.30 -2.23
N ALA A 219 0.82 8.22 -3.00
CA ALA A 219 0.55 7.10 -3.89
C ALA A 219 0.28 7.65 -5.29
N VAL A 220 1.16 7.32 -6.24
CA VAL A 220 1.05 7.76 -7.64
C VAL A 220 0.59 6.58 -8.47
N SER A 221 -0.47 6.76 -9.25
CA SER A 221 -0.98 5.69 -10.13
C SER A 221 -1.48 6.21 -11.47
N PRO A 222 -1.53 5.32 -12.48
CA PRO A 222 -2.31 5.58 -13.68
C PRO A 222 -3.80 5.81 -13.37
N VAL A 223 -4.48 6.69 -14.12
CA VAL A 223 -5.91 7.00 -13.92
C VAL A 223 -6.79 5.76 -13.97
N GLY A 224 -6.49 4.81 -14.86
CA GLY A 224 -7.30 3.61 -15.00
C GLY A 224 -7.24 2.68 -13.78
N LEU A 225 -6.30 2.87 -12.83
CA LEU A 225 -6.28 2.06 -11.60
C LEU A 225 -7.52 2.33 -10.74
N VAL A 226 -8.03 3.57 -10.69
CA VAL A 226 -9.25 3.94 -9.95
C VAL A 226 -10.49 3.27 -10.54
N LEU A 227 -10.51 3.07 -11.86
CA LEU A 227 -11.61 2.43 -12.57
C LEU A 227 -11.76 0.93 -12.26
N LEU A 228 -10.78 0.30 -11.61
CA LEU A 228 -10.86 -1.11 -11.21
C LEU A 228 -11.82 -1.35 -10.04
N ASP A 229 -12.20 -0.30 -9.32
CA ASP A 229 -13.23 -0.35 -8.26
C ASP A 229 -14.53 0.36 -8.69
N GLU A 230 -14.55 0.97 -9.88
CA GLU A 230 -15.73 1.68 -10.39
C GLU A 230 -16.83 0.71 -10.80
N SER A 231 -17.98 0.83 -10.16
CA SER A 231 -19.11 -0.09 -10.29
C SER A 231 -19.60 -0.28 -11.74
N THR A 232 -19.63 0.79 -12.54
CA THR A 232 -20.00 0.70 -13.95
C THR A 232 -19.00 -0.11 -14.77
N VAL A 233 -17.70 0.06 -14.50
CA VAL A 233 -16.62 -0.66 -15.20
C VAL A 233 -16.65 -2.14 -14.82
N LEU A 234 -16.72 -2.43 -13.52
CA LEU A 234 -16.84 -3.80 -13.01
C LEU A 234 -18.09 -4.50 -13.56
N GLY A 235 -19.23 -3.81 -13.61
CA GLY A 235 -20.47 -4.34 -14.19
C GLY A 235 -20.35 -4.64 -15.68
N PHE A 236 -19.72 -3.73 -16.45
CA PHE A 236 -19.50 -3.90 -17.88
C PHE A 236 -18.62 -5.13 -18.20
N LEU A 237 -17.46 -5.24 -17.54
CA LEU A 237 -16.49 -6.31 -17.79
C LEU A 237 -16.98 -7.67 -17.26
N SER A 238 -17.51 -7.73 -16.03
CA SER A 238 -18.00 -8.98 -15.44
C SER A 238 -19.19 -9.56 -16.20
N SER A 239 -20.09 -8.71 -16.72
CA SER A 239 -21.23 -9.16 -17.54
C SER A 239 -20.81 -9.80 -18.87
N ARG A 240 -19.55 -9.59 -19.29
CA ARG A 240 -18.93 -10.14 -20.51
C ARG A 240 -17.94 -11.27 -20.24
N GLY A 241 -17.85 -11.72 -18.98
CA GLY A 241 -17.08 -12.91 -18.59
C GLY A 241 -15.62 -12.64 -18.19
N ASP A 242 -15.22 -11.38 -18.08
CA ASP A 242 -13.87 -11.03 -17.64
C ASP A 242 -13.72 -11.17 -16.12
N ASP A 243 -12.60 -11.78 -15.71
CA ASP A 243 -12.17 -11.82 -14.31
C ASP A 243 -11.26 -10.62 -14.00
N VAL A 244 -11.87 -9.48 -13.70
CA VAL A 244 -11.15 -8.23 -13.39
C VAL A 244 -10.35 -8.34 -12.10
N CYS A 245 -10.90 -9.04 -11.10
CA CYS A 245 -10.30 -9.16 -9.78
C CYS A 245 -9.16 -10.19 -9.73
N GLY A 246 -9.24 -11.24 -10.54
CA GLY A 246 -8.18 -12.26 -10.67
C GLY A 246 -7.11 -11.95 -11.71
N THR A 247 -7.32 -10.93 -12.55
CA THR A 247 -6.33 -10.49 -13.55
C THR A 247 -5.47 -9.35 -12.98
N PRO A 248 -4.13 -9.47 -13.01
CA PRO A 248 -3.25 -8.39 -12.57
C PRO A 248 -3.51 -7.07 -13.29
N PHE A 249 -3.57 -5.96 -12.55
CA PHE A 249 -4.00 -4.66 -13.07
C PHE A 249 -3.17 -4.18 -14.27
N TRP A 250 -1.87 -4.49 -14.27
CA TRP A 250 -0.94 -4.08 -15.33
C TRP A 250 -1.15 -4.80 -16.68
N ARG A 251 -2.05 -5.78 -16.73
CA ARG A 251 -2.44 -6.46 -17.97
C ARG A 251 -3.55 -5.73 -18.73
N PHE A 252 -4.20 -4.76 -18.10
CA PHE A 252 -5.22 -3.94 -18.74
C PHE A 252 -4.56 -2.72 -19.38
N SER A 253 -4.58 -2.63 -20.70
CA SER A 253 -4.00 -1.49 -21.42
C SER A 253 -4.65 -0.17 -21.04
N TRP A 254 -5.96 -0.19 -20.74
CA TRP A 254 -6.70 0.98 -20.26
C TRP A 254 -6.39 1.37 -18.81
N VAL A 255 -5.66 0.51 -18.06
CA VAL A 255 -5.13 0.87 -16.75
C VAL A 255 -3.79 1.57 -16.90
N VAL A 256 -2.84 0.96 -17.63
CA VAL A 256 -1.41 1.38 -17.62
C VAL A 256 -0.93 2.11 -18.88
N GLY A 257 -1.84 2.48 -19.79
CA GLY A 257 -1.49 3.12 -21.06
C GLY A 257 -2.40 4.28 -21.44
N ASP A 258 -1.86 5.18 -22.27
CA ASP A 258 -2.54 6.41 -22.70
C ASP A 258 -3.52 6.20 -23.86
N GLU A 259 -3.42 5.09 -24.61
CA GLU A 259 -4.25 4.86 -25.81
C GLU A 259 -5.76 4.86 -25.52
N ALA A 260 -6.14 4.41 -24.33
CA ALA A 260 -7.53 4.38 -23.87
C ALA A 260 -7.97 5.70 -23.21
N LEU A 261 -7.03 6.59 -22.89
CA LEU A 261 -7.26 7.80 -22.11
C LEU A 261 -7.30 9.01 -23.03
N THR A 262 -8.23 9.93 -22.78
CA THR A 262 -8.30 11.22 -23.46
C THR A 262 -8.55 12.31 -22.45
N ILE A 263 -7.64 13.29 -22.38
CA ILE A 263 -7.84 14.52 -21.61
C ILE A 263 -8.82 15.41 -22.40
N VAL A 264 -10.04 15.55 -21.90
CA VAL A 264 -11.09 16.39 -22.50
C VAL A 264 -10.88 17.86 -22.14
N ASP A 265 -10.52 18.11 -20.88
CA ASP A 265 -10.18 19.42 -20.33
C ASP A 265 -9.16 19.25 -19.19
N ASP A 266 -8.34 20.27 -18.92
CA ASP A 266 -7.36 20.28 -17.82
C ASP A 266 -7.55 21.44 -16.81
N ASP A 267 -8.58 22.28 -17.00
CA ASP A 267 -8.99 23.30 -16.01
C ASP A 267 -10.51 23.61 -16.08
N PRO A 268 -11.36 22.91 -15.29
CA PRO A 268 -11.03 21.78 -14.42
C PRO A 268 -10.80 20.49 -15.23
N TRP A 269 -10.08 19.53 -14.62
CA TRP A 269 -9.83 18.24 -15.25
C TRP A 269 -11.11 17.52 -15.66
N ARG A 270 -11.13 17.04 -16.90
CA ARG A 270 -12.11 16.09 -17.42
C ARG A 270 -11.39 15.03 -18.21
N ILE A 271 -11.54 13.76 -17.81
CA ILE A 271 -10.85 12.63 -18.44
C ILE A 271 -11.89 11.66 -18.98
N SER A 272 -11.72 11.25 -20.23
CA SER A 272 -12.51 10.17 -20.85
C SER A 272 -11.64 8.93 -20.95
N VAL A 273 -12.12 7.80 -20.44
CA VAL A 273 -11.46 6.50 -20.61
C VAL A 273 -12.35 5.56 -21.42
N ARG A 274 -11.79 5.00 -22.48
CA ARG A 274 -12.46 4.05 -23.38
C ARG A 274 -11.96 2.63 -23.12
N ILE A 275 -12.85 1.78 -22.62
CA ILE A 275 -12.58 0.38 -22.30
C ILE A 275 -13.24 -0.49 -23.36
N GLU A 276 -12.44 -1.08 -24.25
CA GLU A 276 -12.93 -1.94 -25.33
C GLU A 276 -13.04 -3.41 -24.88
N HIS A 277 -14.12 -4.07 -25.29
CA HIS A 277 -14.35 -5.50 -25.11
C HIS A 277 -15.06 -6.09 -26.33
N GLU A 278 -14.34 -6.89 -27.12
CA GLU A 278 -14.83 -7.51 -28.35
C GLU A 278 -15.53 -6.53 -29.32
N SER A 279 -16.86 -6.47 -29.28
CA SER A 279 -17.71 -5.65 -30.15
C SER A 279 -18.38 -4.47 -29.42
N ASP A 280 -18.03 -4.25 -28.15
CA ASP A 280 -18.53 -3.15 -27.35
C ASP A 280 -17.37 -2.32 -26.80
N ALA A 281 -17.65 -1.06 -26.49
CA ALA A 281 -16.76 -0.22 -25.71
C ALA A 281 -17.55 0.52 -24.63
N LEU A 282 -17.06 0.52 -23.41
CA LEU A 282 -17.54 1.40 -22.36
C LEU A 282 -16.70 2.68 -22.39
N VAL A 283 -17.36 3.83 -22.52
CA VAL A 283 -16.72 5.13 -22.33
C VAL A 283 -17.15 5.69 -20.99
N VAL A 284 -16.19 6.02 -20.14
CA VAL A 284 -16.39 6.61 -18.82
C VAL A 284 -15.78 8.00 -18.79
N GLU A 285 -16.54 8.99 -18.32
CA GLU A 285 -16.04 10.34 -18.10
C GLU A 285 -15.87 10.61 -16.60
N LEU A 286 -14.68 11.08 -16.22
CA LEU A 286 -14.24 11.40 -14.87
C LEU A 286 -14.06 12.91 -14.70
N ASP A 287 -14.41 13.42 -13.53
CA ASP A 287 -14.10 14.80 -13.11
C ASP A 287 -12.74 14.91 -12.39
N GLU A 288 -12.41 16.10 -11.88
CA GLU A 288 -11.14 16.36 -11.17
C GLU A 288 -10.96 15.56 -9.88
N THR A 289 -12.04 15.01 -9.33
CA THR A 289 -12.03 14.15 -8.14
C THR A 289 -11.98 12.66 -8.49
N LEU A 290 -11.90 12.33 -9.79
CA LEU A 290 -12.00 10.98 -10.33
C LEU A 290 -13.37 10.32 -10.14
N ALA A 291 -14.41 11.11 -9.87
CA ALA A 291 -15.76 10.59 -9.82
C ALA A 291 -16.28 10.35 -11.25
N CYS A 292 -16.92 9.20 -11.46
CA CYS A 292 -17.64 8.91 -12.70
C CYS A 292 -18.86 9.83 -12.84
N ILE A 293 -18.80 10.76 -13.80
CA ILE A 293 -19.86 11.76 -14.06
C ILE A 293 -20.77 11.38 -15.24
N ASP A 294 -20.26 10.59 -16.18
CA ASP A 294 -21.04 10.01 -17.28
C ASP A 294 -20.46 8.65 -17.67
N SER A 295 -21.32 7.77 -18.17
CA SER A 295 -20.89 6.51 -18.76
C SER A 295 -21.84 6.03 -19.84
N ARG A 296 -21.29 5.50 -20.92
CA ARG A 296 -22.07 4.99 -22.06
C ARG A 296 -21.41 3.78 -22.69
N VAL A 297 -22.23 2.85 -23.15
CA VAL A 297 -21.78 1.70 -23.94
C VAL A 297 -22.00 2.01 -25.42
N GLU A 298 -20.95 1.84 -26.21
CA GLU A 298 -20.93 2.01 -27.66
C GLU A 298 -20.75 0.63 -28.31
N HIS A 299 -21.56 0.32 -29.31
CA HIS A 299 -21.38 -0.89 -30.11
C HIS A 299 -20.38 -0.61 -31.24
N LEU A 300 -19.25 -1.29 -31.22
CA LEU A 300 -18.27 -1.34 -32.30
C LEU A 300 -18.91 -2.15 -33.44
N GLY A 301 -19.56 -1.46 -34.37
CA GLY A 301 -20.19 -2.12 -35.52
C GLY A 301 -19.21 -3.04 -36.25
N GLU A 302 -19.71 -4.18 -36.76
CA GLU A 302 -18.91 -5.12 -37.55
C GLU A 302 -18.15 -4.37 -38.65
N ILE A 303 -16.81 -4.41 -38.62
CA ILE A 303 -16.00 -4.01 -39.77
C ILE A 303 -16.34 -4.98 -40.90
N ALA A 304 -17.15 -4.52 -41.85
CA ALA A 304 -17.51 -5.26 -43.06
C ALA A 304 -16.31 -5.50 -43.98
#